data_AF-A0A8C5FRG5-F1
#
_entry.id   AF-A0A8C5FRG5-F1
#
_cell.length_a   1.000
_cell.length_b   1.000
_cell.length_c   1.000
_cell.angle_alpha   90.00
_cell.angle_beta   90.00
_cell.angle_gamma   90.00
#
_symmetry.space_group_name_H-M   'P 1'
#
loop_
_entity.id
_entity.type
_entity.pdbx_description
1 polymer ?
#
loop_
_entity_poly.entity_id
_entity_poly.type
_entity_poly.pdbx_seq_one_letter_code
_entity_poly.pdbx_strand_id
1 'polypeptide(L)'
;METSGNSHKKPKLSNSPENWGMHRATNVTYQAHHVSRNKRGQVVGTRGGFRGCTVWLSGLSGAGKTTVSMALEEYLVCHGIPCYTLDGDNIRQGLNRNLGFSPGDREENIRRIAEVARLFADAGLVCIASFISPYGRDRLNARKIHEAAGLPFFEVFVDAPLDVCEQRDVKGLYKRARAGEIRGFTGIDSEYEKPEAPELVLKTDSCSLNECIQQLIDLLQERDIVPVDGSYEIKELYVSENKLDLAKADVETLPAVQIGKVDMQWVQVLAEGWATPLNGFMREREYLQCLHFDCLLDGGVINLSVPVVLPVSVSDKERLDGVTAMALVYEGRRVAILRNPEFYEHRKEERCARQWGTTCKDHPYIKMVMESGDWLIGGDLQVLERIRWSDGLDQYRLTPTELKQKFKEMNAGEVGVCWRCL
;
A
#
# COMPACT_ATOMS: atom_id res chain seq x y z
N MET A 1 21.38 47.96 71.71
CA MET A 1 21.26 49.20 70.90
C MET A 1 20.43 48.86 69.69
N GLU A 2 19.13 49.16 69.79
CA GLU A 2 18.24 49.30 68.63
C GLU A 2 18.66 50.52 67.81
N THR A 3 18.44 50.44 66.49
CA THR A 3 17.93 51.51 65.58
C THR A 3 18.09 50.96 64.15
N SER A 4 17.03 50.48 63.49
CA SER A 4 15.98 51.23 62.75
C SER A 4 16.29 51.33 61.26
N GLY A 5 15.35 50.92 60.39
CA GLY A 5 15.41 51.24 58.96
C GLY A 5 14.61 50.32 58.05
N ASN A 6 13.28 50.36 58.14
CA ASN A 6 12.37 49.74 57.18
C ASN A 6 12.35 50.57 55.88
N SER A 7 12.57 49.94 54.71
CA SER A 7 12.16 50.51 53.42
C SER A 7 11.70 49.43 52.46
N HIS A 8 10.38 49.36 52.26
CA HIS A 8 9.74 48.59 51.20
C HIS A 8 10.23 49.05 49.81
N LYS A 9 10.90 48.17 49.06
CA LYS A 9 11.04 48.32 47.60
C LYS A 9 10.05 47.39 46.91
N LYS A 10 9.05 47.98 46.23
CA LYS A 10 8.13 47.30 45.31
C LYS A 10 8.94 46.56 44.22
N PRO A 11 8.54 45.36 43.77
CA PRO A 11 9.16 44.74 42.61
C PRO A 11 8.80 45.57 41.37
N LYS A 12 9.82 46.07 40.66
CA LYS A 12 9.63 46.62 39.32
C LYS A 12 9.33 45.44 38.39
N LEU A 13 8.08 45.34 37.93
CA LEU A 13 7.72 44.53 36.76
C LEU A 13 8.43 45.14 35.55
N SER A 14 9.54 44.53 35.12
CA SER A 14 10.14 44.84 33.83
C SER A 14 9.31 44.16 32.74
N ASN A 15 8.35 44.90 32.17
CA ASN A 15 7.81 44.58 30.86
C ASN A 15 8.89 44.92 29.82
N SER A 16 9.71 43.93 29.51
CA SER A 16 10.63 43.96 28.36
C SER A 16 10.28 42.73 27.52
N PRO A 17 9.95 42.86 26.23
CA PRO A 17 9.79 41.69 25.37
C PRO A 17 11.15 40.98 25.33
N GLU A 18 11.22 39.79 25.91
CA GLU A 18 12.40 38.94 25.82
C GLU A 18 12.70 38.70 24.34
N ASN A 19 13.81 39.29 23.90
CA ASN A 19 14.28 39.19 22.53
C ASN A 19 14.92 37.80 22.41
N TRP A 20 14.13 36.77 22.06
CA TRP A 20 14.65 35.46 21.63
C TRP A 20 15.33 35.62 20.28
N GLY A 21 16.49 36.29 20.28
CA GLY A 21 17.38 36.31 19.14
C GLY A 21 17.68 34.87 18.72
N MET A 22 17.74 34.63 17.41
CA MET A 22 18.23 33.40 16.80
C MET A 22 19.67 33.14 17.26
N HIS A 23 19.82 32.53 18.44
CA HIS A 23 21.09 32.02 18.92
C HIS A 23 21.47 30.84 18.03
N ARG A 24 22.51 31.02 17.20
CA ARG A 24 23.08 29.95 16.40
C ARG A 24 23.75 28.96 17.35
N ALA A 25 23.40 27.67 17.23
CA ALA A 25 24.07 26.61 17.95
C ALA A 25 25.55 26.58 17.52
N THR A 26 26.44 26.94 18.44
CA THR A 26 27.90 26.83 18.28
C THR A 26 28.35 25.80 19.31
N ASN A 27 29.15 24.81 18.91
CA ASN A 27 29.59 23.67 19.73
C ASN A 27 28.55 22.53 19.94
N VAL A 28 27.88 22.10 18.88
CA VAL A 28 27.01 20.90 18.91
C VAL A 28 27.65 19.72 18.19
N THR A 29 27.62 18.55 18.82
CA THR A 29 28.05 17.27 18.24
C THR A 29 26.83 16.37 18.05
N TYR A 30 26.67 15.78 16.87
CA TYR A 30 25.61 14.80 16.62
C TYR A 30 25.77 13.59 17.53
N GLN A 31 24.69 13.21 18.22
CA GLN A 31 24.64 12.02 19.07
C GLN A 31 23.92 10.91 18.30
N ALA A 32 24.68 9.90 17.87
CA ALA A 32 24.12 8.76 17.15
C ALA A 32 23.22 7.93 18.07
N HIS A 33 22.06 7.52 17.55
CA HIS A 33 21.18 6.61 18.27
C HIS A 33 21.76 5.19 18.32
N HIS A 34 21.53 4.47 19.43
CA HIS A 34 22.00 3.09 19.62
C HIS A 34 21.09 2.03 18.95
N VAL A 35 19.99 2.45 18.33
CA VAL A 35 18.98 1.56 17.72
C VAL A 35 18.79 1.97 16.27
N SER A 36 18.96 1.00 15.35
CA SER A 36 18.76 1.22 13.93
C SER A 36 17.28 1.38 13.57
N ARG A 37 17.00 2.03 12.44
CA ARG A 37 15.64 2.14 11.88
C ARG A 37 14.97 0.80 11.69
N ASN A 38 15.69 -0.21 11.19
CA ASN A 38 15.17 -1.56 11.03
C ASN A 38 14.64 -2.12 12.35
N LYS A 39 15.42 -2.02 13.43
CA LYS A 39 15.01 -2.52 14.75
C LYS A 39 13.87 -1.70 15.36
N ARG A 40 13.86 -0.38 15.15
CA ARG A 40 12.76 0.50 15.55
C ARG A 40 11.46 0.13 14.81
N GLY A 41 11.53 -0.11 13.50
CA GLY A 41 10.39 -0.50 12.68
C GLY A 41 9.75 -1.83 13.10
N GLN A 42 10.50 -2.76 13.68
CA GLN A 42 9.93 -4.02 14.19
C GLN A 42 9.02 -3.85 15.41
N VAL A 43 9.10 -2.72 16.12
CA VAL A 43 8.30 -2.46 17.34
C VAL A 43 7.30 -1.31 17.18
N VAL A 44 7.30 -0.64 16.02
CA VAL A 44 6.36 0.45 15.71
C VAL A 44 5.18 -0.13 14.93
N GLY A 45 4.09 -0.39 15.65
CA GLY A 45 2.88 -1.02 15.11
C GLY A 45 2.96 -2.54 15.10
N THR A 46 1.99 -3.19 14.46
CA THR A 46 1.90 -4.67 14.35
C THR A 46 2.45 -5.20 13.03
N ARG A 47 2.58 -4.35 12.02
CA ARG A 47 3.13 -4.70 10.71
C ARG A 47 4.65 -4.59 10.72
N GLY A 48 5.36 -5.68 10.43
CA GLY A 48 6.83 -5.70 10.39
C GLY A 48 7.41 -4.76 9.33
N GLY A 49 8.62 -4.25 9.57
CA GLY A 49 9.35 -3.36 8.65
C GLY A 49 9.29 -1.88 9.01
N PHE A 50 10.35 -1.15 8.66
CA PHE A 50 10.41 0.31 8.84
C PHE A 50 9.70 1.02 7.67
N ARG A 51 8.76 1.89 8.00
CA ARG A 51 7.94 2.65 7.02
C ARG A 51 7.85 4.14 7.33
N GLY A 52 8.81 4.65 8.09
CA GLY A 52 8.83 6.04 8.50
C GLY A 52 9.03 6.97 7.31
N CYS A 53 8.09 7.88 7.09
CA CYS A 53 8.06 8.79 5.94
C CYS A 53 7.28 10.06 6.25
N THR A 54 7.31 11.03 5.33
CA THR A 54 6.47 12.22 5.42
C THR A 54 5.60 12.38 4.18
N VAL A 55 4.28 12.49 4.39
CA VAL A 55 3.29 12.91 3.40
C VAL A 55 3.05 14.41 3.59
N TRP A 56 3.53 15.21 2.66
CA TRP A 56 3.47 16.67 2.72
C TRP A 56 2.36 17.22 1.83
N LEU A 57 1.23 17.58 2.45
CA LEU A 57 0.10 18.18 1.76
C LEU A 57 0.32 19.69 1.61
N SER A 58 0.34 20.17 0.36
CA SER A 58 0.45 21.59 0.01
C SER A 58 -0.71 22.02 -0.87
N GLY A 59 -1.20 23.25 -0.70
CA GLY A 59 -2.36 23.76 -1.47
C GLY A 59 -2.97 25.01 -0.86
N LEU A 60 -3.90 25.65 -1.59
CA LEU A 60 -4.62 26.83 -1.13
C LEU A 60 -5.45 26.56 0.14
N SER A 61 -5.75 27.62 0.91
CA SER A 61 -6.70 27.51 2.02
C SER A 61 -8.05 27.01 1.48
N GLY A 62 -8.74 26.09 2.17
CA GLY A 62 -10.00 25.53 1.65
C GLY A 62 -9.90 24.51 0.51
N ALA A 63 -8.69 24.21 0.02
CA ALA A 63 -8.48 23.17 -1.00
C ALA A 63 -8.75 21.74 -0.50
N GLY A 64 -8.84 21.51 0.83
CA GLY A 64 -9.19 20.20 1.40
C GLY A 64 -8.06 19.46 2.12
N LYS A 65 -6.89 20.08 2.32
CA LYS A 65 -5.74 19.45 3.01
C LYS A 65 -6.09 18.83 4.36
N THR A 66 -6.75 19.57 5.25
CA THR A 66 -7.14 19.06 6.58
C THR A 66 -8.10 17.89 6.47
N THR A 67 -9.06 17.92 5.53
CA THR A 67 -9.99 16.80 5.30
C THR A 67 -9.24 15.56 4.83
N VAL A 68 -8.31 15.72 3.88
CA VAL A 68 -7.49 14.63 3.35
C VAL A 68 -6.55 14.07 4.43
N SER A 69 -5.89 14.92 5.23
CA SER A 69 -4.98 14.45 6.28
C SER A 69 -5.70 13.64 7.36
N MET A 70 -6.89 14.07 7.77
CA MET A 70 -7.67 13.38 8.81
C MET A 70 -8.19 12.03 8.30
N ALA A 71 -8.69 11.98 7.07
CA ALA A 71 -9.15 10.71 6.47
C ALA A 71 -7.98 9.74 6.20
N LEU A 72 -6.81 10.25 5.80
CA LEU A 72 -5.60 9.43 5.67
C LEU A 72 -5.12 8.91 7.03
N GLU A 73 -5.12 9.75 8.07
CA GLU A 73 -4.79 9.36 9.43
C GLU A 73 -5.71 8.24 9.93
N GLU A 74 -7.02 8.40 9.77
CA GLU A 74 -8.03 7.39 10.11
C GLU A 74 -7.77 6.07 9.36
N TYR A 75 -7.53 6.13 8.04
CA TYR A 75 -7.22 4.94 7.24
C TYR A 75 -5.99 4.20 7.80
N LEU A 76 -4.87 4.91 7.99
CA LEU A 76 -3.62 4.30 8.44
C LEU A 76 -3.77 3.65 9.82
N VAL A 77 -4.45 4.33 10.76
CA VAL A 77 -4.74 3.78 12.10
C VAL A 77 -5.60 2.52 12.00
N CYS A 78 -6.67 2.55 11.21
CA CYS A 78 -7.55 1.39 10.98
C CYS A 78 -6.81 0.18 10.37
N HIS A 79 -5.75 0.42 9.61
CA HIS A 79 -4.91 -0.63 9.01
C HIS A 79 -3.66 -0.97 9.84
N GLY A 80 -3.58 -0.51 11.09
CA GLY A 80 -2.48 -0.85 12.01
C GLY A 80 -1.15 -0.18 11.70
N ILE A 81 -1.17 0.94 10.99
CA ILE A 81 0.01 1.75 10.62
C ILE A 81 0.05 3.00 11.50
N PRO A 82 1.01 3.11 12.45
CA PRO A 82 1.16 4.31 13.27
C PRO A 82 1.51 5.55 12.43
N CYS A 83 0.72 6.59 12.60
CA CYS A 83 0.88 7.87 11.91
C CYS A 83 0.65 9.04 12.87
N TYR A 84 0.99 10.25 12.44
CA TYR A 84 0.69 11.47 13.20
C TYR A 84 0.56 12.68 12.28
N THR A 85 -0.50 13.47 12.48
CA THR A 85 -0.74 14.68 11.69
C THR A 85 -0.18 15.94 12.34
N LEU A 86 0.67 16.66 11.61
CA LEU A 86 1.10 18.02 11.89
C LEU A 86 0.22 18.98 11.10
N ASP A 87 -0.74 19.64 11.75
CA ASP A 87 -1.62 20.63 11.13
C ASP A 87 -1.22 22.07 11.50
N GLY A 88 -1.43 22.98 10.56
CA GLY A 88 -1.26 24.42 10.69
C GLY A 88 -1.79 25.01 11.98
N ASP A 89 -2.99 24.64 12.39
CA ASP A 89 -3.66 25.22 13.55
C ASP A 89 -3.06 24.68 14.86
N ASN A 90 -2.73 23.39 14.90
CA ASN A 90 -2.17 22.74 16.09
C ASN A 90 -0.74 23.23 16.38
N ILE A 91 0.12 23.26 15.35
CA ILE A 91 1.52 23.63 15.52
C ILE A 91 1.67 25.12 15.87
N ARG A 92 0.79 25.98 15.36
CA ARG A 92 0.81 27.43 15.64
C ARG A 92 0.36 27.78 17.06
N GLN A 93 -0.33 26.90 17.78
CA GLN A 93 -0.66 27.12 19.19
C GLN A 93 0.46 26.66 20.13
N GLY A 94 1.31 25.74 19.68
CA GLY A 94 2.42 25.17 20.45
C GLY A 94 3.79 25.66 19.97
N LEU A 95 4.48 24.81 19.21
CA LEU A 95 5.87 24.99 18.77
C LEU A 95 6.11 26.32 18.04
N ASN A 96 5.14 26.75 17.23
CA ASN A 96 5.27 27.94 16.38
C ASN A 96 4.44 29.13 16.88
N ARG A 97 4.04 29.14 18.16
CA ARG A 97 3.25 30.24 18.76
C ARG A 97 3.92 31.60 18.74
N ASN A 98 5.25 31.63 18.61
CA ASN A 98 6.04 32.86 18.55
C ASN A 98 6.22 33.40 17.12
N LEU A 99 5.70 32.72 16.10
CA LEU A 99 5.83 33.12 14.70
C LEU A 99 4.56 33.81 14.21
N GLY A 100 4.72 35.00 13.64
CA GLY A 100 3.64 35.75 13.00
C GLY A 100 3.31 35.24 11.59
N PHE A 101 2.91 36.18 10.74
CA PHE A 101 2.54 35.94 9.35
C PHE A 101 3.43 36.68 8.34
N SER A 102 4.55 37.27 8.81
CA SER A 102 5.55 37.87 7.92
C SER A 102 6.19 36.80 7.01
N PRO A 103 6.77 37.17 5.85
CA PRO A 103 7.44 36.21 4.98
C PRO A 103 8.53 35.39 5.71
N GLY A 104 9.34 36.04 6.55
CA GLY A 104 10.37 35.36 7.34
C GLY A 104 9.80 34.40 8.40
N ASP A 105 8.70 34.78 9.07
CA ASP A 105 8.02 33.89 10.01
C ASP A 105 7.39 32.68 9.32
N ARG A 106 6.89 32.86 8.08
CA ARG A 106 6.35 31.76 7.28
C ARG A 106 7.44 30.77 6.88
N GLU A 107 8.59 31.27 6.44
CA GLU A 107 9.76 30.46 6.11
C GLU A 107 10.22 29.65 7.32
N GLU A 108 10.41 30.30 8.49
CA GLU A 108 10.82 29.62 9.72
C GLU A 108 9.75 28.63 10.21
N ASN A 109 8.46 28.94 10.03
CA ASN A 109 7.37 28.03 10.37
C ASN A 109 7.51 26.73 9.58
N ILE A 110 7.64 26.82 8.25
CA ILE A 110 7.80 25.64 7.38
C ILE A 110 9.11 24.89 7.69
N ARG A 111 10.22 25.61 7.93
CA ARG A 111 11.50 24.99 8.31
C ARG A 111 11.38 24.16 9.59
N ARG A 112 10.74 24.69 10.65
CA ARG A 112 10.52 23.95 11.91
C ARG A 112 9.65 22.71 11.71
N ILE A 113 8.58 22.84 10.93
CA ILE A 113 7.69 21.73 10.62
C ILE A 113 8.45 20.63 9.87
N ALA A 114 9.27 20.99 8.88
CA ALA A 114 10.06 20.01 8.13
C ALA A 114 11.01 19.21 9.02
N GLU A 115 11.69 19.86 9.97
CA GLU A 115 12.56 19.19 10.94
C GLU A 115 11.78 18.25 11.87
N VAL A 116 10.60 18.67 12.34
CA VAL A 116 9.73 17.84 13.18
C VAL A 116 9.18 16.66 12.40
N ALA A 117 8.71 16.87 11.17
CA ALA A 117 8.23 15.80 10.30
C ALA A 117 9.32 14.76 10.05
N ARG A 118 10.56 15.19 9.81
CA ARG A 118 11.72 14.31 9.68
C ARG A 118 11.95 13.50 10.95
N LEU A 119 11.78 14.07 12.15
CA LEU A 119 11.92 13.34 13.41
C LEU A 119 10.83 12.27 13.58
N PHE A 120 9.58 12.56 13.22
CA PHE A 120 8.50 11.57 13.22
C PHE A 120 8.75 10.44 12.21
N ALA A 121 9.18 10.80 11.01
CA ALA A 121 9.58 9.84 9.99
C ALA A 121 10.77 8.98 10.48
N ASP A 122 11.81 9.57 11.05
CA ASP A 122 12.93 8.80 11.61
C ASP A 122 12.47 7.87 12.74
N ALA A 123 11.50 8.29 13.55
CA ALA A 123 10.88 7.47 14.60
C ALA A 123 10.08 6.28 14.06
N GLY A 124 9.82 6.20 12.75
CA GLY A 124 9.14 5.09 12.10
C GLY A 124 7.65 5.32 11.84
N LEU A 125 7.13 6.54 12.09
CA LEU A 125 5.74 6.89 11.84
C LEU A 125 5.57 7.46 10.43
N VAL A 126 4.36 7.32 9.89
CA VAL A 126 3.92 8.13 8.74
C VAL A 126 3.52 9.51 9.25
N CYS A 127 4.36 10.51 9.01
CA CYS A 127 4.07 11.89 9.39
C CYS A 127 3.25 12.57 8.29
N ILE A 128 2.07 13.10 8.62
CA ILE A 128 1.21 13.81 7.66
C ILE A 128 1.31 15.31 7.96
N ALA A 129 1.93 16.09 7.08
CA ALA A 129 2.07 17.53 7.26
C ALA A 129 1.02 18.27 6.41
N SER A 130 0.11 19.01 7.06
CA SER A 130 -1.00 19.72 6.42
C SER A 130 -0.83 21.23 6.54
N PHE A 131 -0.16 21.84 5.56
CA PHE A 131 0.16 23.28 5.56
C PHE A 131 -0.07 23.90 4.18
N ILE A 132 -0.23 25.24 4.15
CA ILE A 132 -0.33 25.93 2.85
C ILE A 132 0.99 25.82 2.08
N SER A 133 2.14 25.97 2.78
CA SER A 133 3.50 25.91 2.21
C SER A 133 3.61 26.52 0.81
N PRO A 134 3.31 27.84 0.65
CA PRO A 134 3.04 28.42 -0.67
C PRO A 134 4.27 28.53 -1.57
N TYR A 135 5.48 28.57 -1.00
CA TYR A 135 6.72 28.78 -1.74
C TYR A 135 7.41 27.45 -2.05
N GLY A 136 7.74 27.22 -3.33
CA GLY A 136 8.42 26.03 -3.81
C GLY A 136 9.79 25.83 -3.18
N ARG A 137 10.53 26.93 -2.91
CA ARG A 137 11.82 26.87 -2.20
C ARG A 137 11.72 26.24 -0.81
N ASP A 138 10.63 26.50 -0.08
CA ASP A 138 10.46 26.01 1.29
C ASP A 138 10.10 24.52 1.29
N ARG A 139 9.25 24.11 0.33
CA ARG A 139 8.90 22.70 0.11
C ARG A 139 10.11 21.88 -0.36
N LEU A 140 10.92 22.45 -1.27
CA LEU A 140 12.17 21.84 -1.71
C LEU A 140 13.17 21.69 -0.56
N ASN A 141 13.26 22.67 0.33
CA ASN A 141 14.09 22.55 1.52
C ASN A 141 13.59 21.43 2.46
N ALA A 142 12.26 21.35 2.67
CA ALA A 142 11.67 20.26 3.45
C ALA A 142 11.99 18.89 2.86
N ARG A 143 11.89 18.74 1.53
CA ARG A 143 12.28 17.53 0.80
C ARG A 143 13.75 17.18 1.03
N LYS A 144 14.66 18.14 0.84
CA LYS A 144 16.12 17.95 1.03
C LYS A 144 16.47 17.49 2.46
N ILE A 145 15.78 18.00 3.48
CA ILE A 145 15.97 17.59 4.88
C ILE A 145 15.67 16.08 5.06
N HIS A 146 14.67 15.56 4.37
CA HIS A 146 14.29 14.14 4.45
C HIS A 146 15.22 13.26 3.61
N GLU A 147 15.49 13.67 2.37
CA GLU A 147 16.39 12.95 1.46
C GLU A 147 17.81 12.83 2.03
N ALA A 148 18.35 13.90 2.63
CA ALA A 148 19.65 13.87 3.28
C ALA A 148 19.70 12.90 4.47
N ALA A 149 18.55 12.64 5.10
CA ALA A 149 18.41 11.65 6.15
C ALA A 149 18.04 10.25 5.63
N GLY A 150 17.91 10.05 4.32
CA GLY A 150 17.46 8.78 3.71
C GLY A 150 16.04 8.40 4.13
N LEU A 151 15.14 9.39 4.25
CA LEU A 151 13.73 9.19 4.58
C LEU A 151 12.84 9.56 3.38
N PRO A 152 11.84 8.73 3.03
CA PRO A 152 10.90 9.06 1.98
C PRO A 152 10.09 10.32 2.28
N PHE A 153 9.92 11.15 1.25
CA PHE A 153 9.14 12.39 1.29
C PHE A 153 8.22 12.42 0.07
N PHE A 154 6.92 12.60 0.32
CA PHE A 154 5.88 12.62 -0.71
C PHE A 154 5.20 13.98 -0.71
N GLU A 155 5.50 14.82 -1.69
CA GLU A 155 4.82 16.09 -1.90
C GLU A 155 3.50 15.85 -2.64
N VAL A 156 2.41 16.09 -1.94
CA VAL A 156 1.05 15.90 -2.45
C VAL A 156 0.43 17.28 -2.66
N PHE A 157 0.20 17.61 -3.93
CA PHE A 157 -0.45 18.85 -4.29
C PHE A 157 -1.97 18.69 -4.20
N VAL A 158 -2.57 19.29 -3.18
CA VAL A 158 -4.03 19.38 -3.03
C VAL A 158 -4.51 20.57 -3.85
N ASP A 159 -4.89 20.27 -5.09
CA ASP A 159 -5.23 21.25 -6.11
C ASP A 159 -6.75 21.46 -6.15
N ALA A 160 -7.14 22.72 -5.99
CA ALA A 160 -8.48 23.21 -6.21
C ALA A 160 -8.36 24.63 -6.76
N PRO A 161 -9.17 25.00 -7.77
CA PRO A 161 -9.23 26.37 -8.23
C PRO A 161 -9.52 27.37 -7.10
N LEU A 162 -8.97 28.59 -7.21
CA LEU A 162 -9.09 29.62 -6.18
C LEU A 162 -10.55 30.01 -5.94
N ASP A 163 -11.34 30.14 -7.00
CA ASP A 163 -12.77 30.43 -6.96
C ASP A 163 -13.56 29.36 -6.21
N VAL A 164 -13.23 28.08 -6.39
CA VAL A 164 -13.80 26.96 -5.62
C VAL A 164 -13.40 27.06 -4.14
N CYS A 165 -12.14 27.41 -3.85
CA CYS A 165 -11.66 27.61 -2.48
C CYS A 165 -12.37 28.80 -1.78
N GLU A 166 -12.55 29.91 -2.51
CA GLU A 166 -13.30 31.10 -2.08
C GLU A 166 -14.79 30.78 -1.87
N GLN A 167 -15.39 29.94 -2.71
CA GLN A 167 -16.78 29.50 -2.55
C GLN A 167 -16.95 28.66 -1.29
N ARG A 168 -16.00 27.76 -0.99
CA ARG A 168 -16.03 26.89 0.19
C ARG A 168 -15.89 27.69 1.50
N ASP A 169 -15.00 28.69 1.51
CA ASP A 169 -14.65 29.57 2.64
C ASP A 169 -14.89 29.00 4.04
N VAL A 170 -14.37 27.79 4.28
CA VAL A 170 -14.71 26.95 5.45
C VAL A 170 -14.50 27.67 6.79
N LYS A 171 -13.53 28.58 6.85
CA LYS A 171 -13.12 29.32 8.05
C LYS A 171 -13.48 30.82 7.98
N GLY A 172 -14.20 31.27 6.95
CA GLY A 172 -14.51 32.69 6.74
C GLY A 172 -13.28 33.57 6.43
N LEU A 173 -12.15 32.97 6.06
CA LEU A 173 -10.87 33.67 5.87
C LEU A 173 -10.81 34.43 4.55
N TYR A 174 -11.45 33.91 3.49
CA TYR A 174 -11.48 34.57 2.19
C TYR A 174 -12.31 35.85 2.23
N LYS A 175 -13.49 35.81 2.85
CA LYS A 175 -14.31 37.03 3.07
C LYS A 175 -13.55 38.11 3.83
N ARG A 176 -12.83 37.73 4.89
CA ARG A 176 -12.04 38.67 5.71
C ARG A 176 -10.82 39.20 4.97
N ALA A 177 -10.16 38.38 4.15
CA ALA A 177 -9.07 38.82 3.29
C ALA A 177 -9.56 39.83 2.24
N ARG A 178 -10.69 39.55 1.56
CA ARG A 178 -11.32 40.48 0.60
C ARG A 178 -11.76 41.80 1.24
N ALA A 179 -12.15 41.78 2.52
CA ALA A 179 -12.47 42.97 3.29
C ALA A 179 -11.22 43.75 3.79
N GLY A 180 -10.01 43.26 3.55
CA GLY A 180 -8.75 43.89 3.95
C GLY A 180 -8.38 43.69 5.43
N GLU A 181 -9.11 42.84 6.16
CA GLU A 181 -8.84 42.54 7.57
C GLU A 181 -7.64 41.60 7.74
N ILE A 182 -7.37 40.76 6.75
CA ILE A 182 -6.24 39.81 6.73
C ILE A 182 -5.34 40.16 5.55
N ARG A 183 -4.14 40.67 5.84
CA ARG A 183 -3.15 41.00 4.81
C ARG A 183 -2.23 39.83 4.50
N GLY A 184 -1.80 39.72 3.24
CA GLY A 184 -0.86 38.69 2.79
C GLY A 184 -1.46 37.29 2.74
N PHE A 185 -2.77 37.20 2.49
CA PHE A 185 -3.44 35.90 2.40
C PHE A 185 -3.09 35.21 1.07
N THR A 186 -2.58 33.98 1.15
CA THR A 186 -2.18 33.21 -0.03
C THR A 186 -3.36 32.97 -0.98
N GLY A 187 -3.19 33.30 -2.25
CA GLY A 187 -4.22 33.26 -3.29
C GLY A 187 -4.93 34.60 -3.52
N ILE A 188 -4.81 35.58 -2.60
CA ILE A 188 -5.42 36.92 -2.74
C ILE A 188 -4.33 38.00 -2.84
N ASP A 189 -3.59 38.21 -1.75
CA ASP A 189 -2.55 39.24 -1.64
C ASP A 189 -1.12 38.64 -1.60
N SER A 190 -1.01 37.32 -1.75
CA SER A 190 0.27 36.60 -1.76
C SER A 190 0.16 35.41 -2.71
N GLU A 191 1.22 35.12 -3.45
CA GLU A 191 1.20 34.06 -4.46
C GLU A 191 1.26 32.66 -3.84
N TYR A 192 0.76 31.69 -4.59
CA TYR A 192 0.96 30.27 -4.35
C TYR A 192 1.72 29.69 -5.55
N GLU A 193 2.93 29.21 -5.31
CA GLU A 193 3.76 28.58 -6.33
C GLU A 193 3.36 27.11 -6.43
N LYS A 194 2.72 26.73 -7.54
CA LYS A 194 2.31 25.34 -7.79
C LYS A 194 3.54 24.41 -7.81
N PRO A 195 3.50 23.22 -7.17
CA PRO A 195 4.58 22.24 -7.29
C PRO A 195 4.80 21.84 -8.75
N GLU A 196 6.06 21.85 -9.20
CA GLU A 196 6.43 21.45 -10.57
C GLU A 196 6.46 19.94 -10.75
N ALA A 197 6.92 19.21 -9.73
CA ALA A 197 7.05 17.75 -9.73
C ALA A 197 6.57 17.14 -8.40
N PRO A 198 5.29 17.27 -8.04
CA PRO A 198 4.74 16.56 -6.88
C PRO A 198 4.65 15.06 -7.17
N GLU A 199 4.80 14.22 -6.14
CA GLU A 199 4.56 12.78 -6.27
C GLU A 199 3.09 12.46 -6.58
N LEU A 200 2.16 13.32 -6.16
CA LEU A 200 0.73 13.16 -6.45
C LEU A 200 0.02 14.52 -6.53
N VAL A 201 -0.96 14.63 -7.43
CA VAL A 201 -1.86 15.78 -7.52
C VAL A 201 -3.29 15.32 -7.25
N LEU A 202 -3.91 15.88 -6.21
CA LEU A 202 -5.30 15.61 -5.85
C LEU A 202 -6.20 16.73 -6.37
N LYS A 203 -7.05 16.44 -7.35
CA LYS A 203 -8.02 17.37 -7.93
C LYS A 203 -9.32 17.36 -7.13
N THR A 204 -9.36 18.10 -6.03
CA THR A 204 -10.47 18.01 -5.04
C THR A 204 -11.78 18.67 -5.50
N ASP A 205 -11.78 19.31 -6.66
CA ASP A 205 -12.97 19.85 -7.34
C ASP A 205 -13.64 18.81 -8.26
N SER A 206 -12.89 17.80 -8.71
CA SER A 206 -13.40 16.73 -9.58
C SER A 206 -13.42 15.34 -8.94
N CYS A 207 -12.64 15.13 -7.88
CA CYS A 207 -12.56 13.87 -7.16
C CYS A 207 -13.27 13.97 -5.80
N SER A 208 -13.97 12.90 -5.43
CA SER A 208 -14.47 12.68 -4.08
C SER A 208 -13.33 12.46 -3.09
N LEU A 209 -13.64 12.56 -1.79
CA LEU A 209 -12.67 12.28 -0.73
C LEU A 209 -12.12 10.86 -0.82
N ASN A 210 -12.98 9.87 -1.06
CA ASN A 210 -12.58 8.47 -1.15
C ASN A 210 -11.61 8.22 -2.31
N GLU A 211 -11.87 8.83 -3.48
CA GLU A 211 -10.95 8.73 -4.63
C GLU A 211 -9.60 9.41 -4.34
N CYS A 212 -9.60 10.53 -3.60
CA CYS A 212 -8.35 11.18 -3.17
C CYS A 212 -7.55 10.31 -2.21
N ILE A 213 -8.23 9.65 -1.25
CA ILE A 213 -7.58 8.74 -0.31
C ILE A 213 -7.06 7.49 -1.03
N GLN A 214 -7.82 6.91 -1.95
CA GLN A 214 -7.37 5.75 -2.72
C GLN A 214 -6.07 6.05 -3.48
N GLN A 215 -6.00 7.19 -4.20
CA GLN A 215 -4.78 7.60 -4.90
C GLN A 215 -3.56 7.76 -3.95
N LEU A 216 -3.79 8.25 -2.74
CA LEU A 216 -2.73 8.34 -1.72
C LEU A 216 -2.29 6.97 -1.23
N ILE A 217 -3.23 6.05 -1.00
CA ILE A 217 -2.92 4.68 -0.58
C ILE A 217 -2.15 3.95 -1.69
N ASP A 218 -2.58 4.09 -2.94
CA ASP A 218 -1.90 3.50 -4.10
C ASP A 218 -0.45 3.99 -4.17
N LEU A 219 -0.22 5.32 -4.06
CA LEU A 219 1.13 5.89 -3.99
C LEU A 219 1.94 5.30 -2.83
N LEU A 220 1.35 5.16 -1.64
CA LEU A 220 2.06 4.63 -0.48
C LEU A 220 2.33 3.12 -0.59
N GLN A 221 1.49 2.38 -1.31
CA GLN A 221 1.69 0.96 -1.61
C GLN A 221 2.79 0.76 -2.65
N GLU A 222 2.78 1.53 -3.74
CA GLU A 222 3.84 1.53 -4.77
C GLU A 222 5.23 1.85 -4.20
N ARG A 223 5.29 2.54 -3.06
CA ARG A 223 6.51 2.97 -2.37
C ARG A 223 6.82 2.17 -1.12
N ASP A 224 6.18 1.01 -0.95
CA ASP A 224 6.38 0.06 0.15
C ASP A 224 6.17 0.64 1.57
N ILE A 225 5.38 1.71 1.70
CA ILE A 225 5.03 2.32 2.99
C ILE A 225 3.81 1.62 3.59
N VAL A 226 2.77 1.44 2.77
CA VAL A 226 1.55 0.70 3.11
C VAL A 226 1.64 -0.67 2.45
N PRO A 227 1.56 -1.78 3.19
CA PRO A 227 1.53 -3.09 2.56
C PRO A 227 0.25 -3.28 1.74
N VAL A 228 0.36 -4.01 0.64
CA VAL A 228 -0.81 -4.52 -0.09
C VAL A 228 -1.31 -5.74 0.66
N ASP A 229 -2.49 -5.63 1.26
CA ASP A 229 -3.12 -6.76 1.93
C ASP A 229 -3.62 -7.79 0.91
N GLY A 230 -3.70 -9.04 1.33
CA GLY A 230 -4.32 -10.11 0.58
C GLY A 230 -5.77 -9.73 0.24
N SER A 231 -6.06 -9.63 -1.06
CA SER A 231 -7.35 -9.20 -1.58
C SER A 231 -8.08 -10.35 -2.28
N TYR A 232 -9.41 -10.30 -2.26
CA TYR A 232 -10.29 -11.15 -3.09
C TYR A 232 -10.62 -10.49 -4.45
N GLU A 233 -9.94 -9.39 -4.80
CA GLU A 233 -10.01 -8.81 -6.13
C GLU A 233 -9.47 -9.80 -7.16
N ILE A 234 -10.29 -10.11 -8.16
CA ILE A 234 -10.03 -11.19 -9.11
C ILE A 234 -8.68 -10.96 -9.79
N LYS A 235 -7.79 -11.93 -9.62
CA LYS A 235 -6.48 -11.94 -10.23
C LYS A 235 -6.42 -13.05 -11.27
N GLU A 236 -6.63 -12.68 -12.53
CA GLU A 236 -6.44 -13.59 -13.65
C GLU A 236 -4.95 -13.82 -13.91
N LEU A 237 -4.59 -15.06 -14.25
CA LEU A 237 -3.20 -15.45 -14.55
C LEU A 237 -2.98 -15.67 -16.06
N TYR A 238 -3.89 -15.17 -16.89
CA TYR A 238 -3.69 -15.12 -18.34
C TYR A 238 -2.63 -14.09 -18.71
N VAL A 239 -1.81 -14.43 -19.71
CA VAL A 239 -0.92 -13.46 -20.34
C VAL A 239 -1.77 -12.41 -21.06
N SER A 240 -1.46 -11.14 -20.83
CA SER A 240 -2.15 -10.03 -21.50
C SER A 240 -1.99 -10.13 -23.02
N GLU A 241 -3.03 -9.78 -23.78
CA GLU A 241 -3.06 -9.96 -25.24
C GLU A 241 -1.84 -9.34 -25.96
N ASN A 242 -1.38 -8.17 -25.49
CA ASN A 242 -0.21 -7.48 -26.03
C ASN A 242 1.15 -8.19 -25.78
N LYS A 243 1.20 -9.19 -24.89
CA LYS A 243 2.40 -9.98 -24.56
C LYS A 243 2.30 -11.43 -25.01
N LEU A 244 1.17 -11.84 -25.58
CA LEU A 244 0.88 -13.24 -25.90
C LEU A 244 1.86 -13.83 -26.91
N ASP A 245 2.16 -13.11 -28.00
CA ASP A 245 3.08 -13.61 -29.04
C ASP A 245 4.49 -13.80 -28.50
N LEU A 246 4.95 -12.89 -27.62
CA LEU A 246 6.24 -13.02 -26.94
C LEU A 246 6.25 -14.22 -25.99
N ALA A 247 5.17 -14.42 -25.22
CA ALA A 247 5.06 -15.57 -24.33
C ALA A 247 5.00 -16.91 -25.09
N LYS A 248 4.34 -16.94 -26.26
CA LYS A 248 4.33 -18.11 -27.16
C LYS A 248 5.70 -18.40 -27.74
N ALA A 249 6.48 -17.38 -28.08
CA ALA A 249 7.86 -17.59 -28.53
C ALA A 249 8.76 -18.09 -27.39
N ASP A 250 8.62 -17.52 -26.19
CA ASP A 250 9.36 -17.90 -24.98
C ASP A 250 9.11 -19.37 -24.61
N VAL A 251 7.82 -19.76 -24.54
CA VAL A 251 7.42 -21.10 -24.08
C VAL A 251 8.00 -22.23 -24.93
N GLU A 252 8.25 -22.03 -26.22
CA GLU A 252 8.82 -23.07 -27.11
C GLU A 252 10.25 -23.44 -26.75
N THR A 253 11.00 -22.50 -26.16
CA THR A 253 12.40 -22.72 -25.77
C THR A 253 12.53 -23.43 -24.41
N LEU A 254 11.45 -23.44 -23.62
CA LEU A 254 11.48 -23.93 -22.26
C LEU A 254 11.43 -25.46 -22.18
N PRO A 255 12.09 -26.06 -21.16
CA PRO A 255 11.85 -27.46 -20.83
C PRO A 255 10.38 -27.66 -20.45
N ALA A 256 9.83 -28.85 -20.75
CA ALA A 256 8.41 -29.12 -20.61
C ALA A 256 8.11 -30.19 -19.56
N VAL A 257 6.93 -30.10 -18.95
CA VAL A 257 6.30 -31.15 -18.15
C VAL A 257 4.93 -31.46 -18.73
N GLN A 258 4.63 -32.75 -18.90
CA GLN A 258 3.32 -33.19 -19.37
C GLN A 258 2.33 -33.17 -18.22
N ILE A 259 1.14 -32.64 -18.45
CA ILE A 259 0.09 -32.54 -17.44
C ILE A 259 -1.15 -33.32 -17.89
N GLY A 260 -1.87 -33.89 -16.92
CA GLY A 260 -3.12 -34.59 -17.15
C GLY A 260 -4.32 -33.67 -17.30
N LYS A 261 -5.49 -34.25 -17.56
CA LYS A 261 -6.74 -33.49 -17.70
C LYS A 261 -7.16 -32.78 -16.41
N VAL A 262 -6.96 -33.40 -15.25
CA VAL A 262 -7.30 -32.78 -13.95
C VAL A 262 -6.36 -31.63 -13.63
N ASP A 263 -5.08 -31.76 -13.96
CA ASP A 263 -4.12 -30.67 -13.82
C ASP A 263 -4.51 -29.50 -14.73
N MET A 264 -4.94 -29.77 -15.97
CA MET A 264 -5.44 -28.74 -16.90
C MET A 264 -6.69 -28.03 -16.37
N GLN A 265 -7.57 -28.73 -15.66
CA GLN A 265 -8.71 -28.12 -14.98
C GLN A 265 -8.25 -27.20 -13.84
N TRP A 266 -7.23 -27.58 -13.06
CA TRP A 266 -6.64 -26.71 -12.06
C TRP A 266 -5.91 -25.50 -12.66
N VAL A 267 -5.24 -25.67 -13.80
CA VAL A 267 -4.70 -24.55 -14.58
C VAL A 267 -5.83 -23.57 -14.93
N GLN A 268 -7.01 -24.04 -15.34
CA GLN A 268 -8.16 -23.17 -15.61
C GLN A 268 -8.67 -22.45 -14.36
N VAL A 269 -8.80 -23.14 -13.23
CA VAL A 269 -9.20 -22.55 -11.94
C VAL A 269 -8.27 -21.39 -11.56
N LEU A 270 -6.97 -21.61 -11.70
CA LEU A 270 -5.95 -20.58 -11.47
C LEU A 270 -6.01 -19.45 -12.49
N ALA A 271 -6.10 -19.77 -13.79
CA ALA A 271 -6.08 -18.80 -14.89
C ALA A 271 -7.21 -17.76 -14.77
N GLU A 272 -8.41 -18.22 -14.43
CA GLU A 272 -9.60 -17.39 -14.31
C GLU A 272 -9.71 -16.65 -12.98
N GLY A 273 -8.78 -16.89 -12.04
CA GLY A 273 -8.74 -16.18 -10.75
C GLY A 273 -9.70 -16.71 -9.69
N TRP A 274 -10.20 -17.94 -9.81
CA TRP A 274 -11.05 -18.56 -8.77
C TRP A 274 -10.30 -18.77 -7.45
N ALA A 275 -8.99 -19.01 -7.52
CA ALA A 275 -8.11 -19.20 -6.37
C ALA A 275 -7.30 -17.92 -6.03
N THR A 276 -7.84 -16.74 -6.36
CA THR A 276 -7.27 -15.44 -5.98
C THR A 276 -6.93 -15.43 -4.47
N PRO A 277 -5.73 -14.98 -4.06
CA PRO A 277 -4.75 -14.20 -4.82
C PRO A 277 -3.54 -15.01 -5.29
N LEU A 278 -3.62 -16.35 -5.34
CA LEU A 278 -2.50 -17.21 -5.74
C LEU A 278 -1.87 -16.72 -7.05
N ASN A 279 -0.53 -16.71 -7.09
CA ASN A 279 0.25 -16.38 -8.28
C ASN A 279 0.40 -17.57 -9.24
N GLY A 280 -0.02 -18.76 -8.83
CA GLY A 280 0.10 -20.01 -9.57
C GLY A 280 -0.16 -21.19 -8.66
N PHE A 281 0.47 -22.33 -8.95
CA PHE A 281 0.40 -23.49 -8.06
C PHE A 281 1.09 -23.18 -6.73
N MET A 282 0.48 -23.64 -5.64
CA MET A 282 0.94 -23.32 -4.28
C MET A 282 2.41 -23.68 -4.09
N ARG A 283 3.15 -22.73 -3.54
CA ARG A 283 4.46 -22.91 -2.91
C ARG A 283 4.29 -23.69 -1.60
N GLU A 284 5.36 -24.28 -1.08
CA GLU A 284 5.36 -25.10 0.14
C GLU A 284 4.75 -24.33 1.31
N ARG A 285 5.10 -23.04 1.44
CA ARG A 285 4.56 -22.16 2.47
C ARG A 285 3.03 -22.03 2.39
N GLU A 286 2.49 -21.81 1.19
CA GLU A 286 1.05 -21.67 0.94
C GLU A 286 0.33 -23.02 1.15
N TYR A 287 0.94 -24.12 0.70
CA TYR A 287 0.45 -25.48 0.88
C TYR A 287 0.31 -25.87 2.36
N LEU A 288 1.34 -25.59 3.17
CA LEU A 288 1.30 -25.85 4.61
C LEU A 288 0.25 -24.98 5.31
N GLN A 289 0.14 -23.70 4.94
CA GLN A 289 -0.88 -22.82 5.49
C GLN A 289 -2.30 -23.34 5.17
N CYS A 290 -2.53 -23.71 3.90
CA CYS A 290 -3.77 -24.32 3.44
C CYS A 290 -4.13 -25.58 4.25
N LEU A 291 -3.20 -26.53 4.38
CA LEU A 291 -3.46 -27.80 5.07
C LEU A 291 -3.69 -27.67 6.58
N HIS A 292 -3.07 -26.68 7.23
CA HIS A 292 -3.11 -26.55 8.69
C HIS A 292 -4.11 -25.52 9.20
N PHE A 293 -4.45 -24.51 8.38
CA PHE A 293 -5.25 -23.37 8.82
C PHE A 293 -6.44 -23.08 7.91
N ASP A 294 -6.64 -23.86 6.84
CA ASP A 294 -7.67 -23.64 5.82
C ASP A 294 -7.61 -22.23 5.18
N CYS A 295 -6.48 -21.54 5.34
CA CYS A 295 -6.29 -20.15 4.97
C CYS A 295 -4.86 -19.89 4.50
N LEU A 296 -4.69 -18.92 3.60
CA LEU A 296 -3.43 -18.21 3.41
C LEU A 296 -3.35 -17.06 4.42
N LEU A 297 -2.16 -16.82 4.96
CA LEU A 297 -1.92 -15.86 6.06
C LEU A 297 -1.03 -14.69 5.64
N ASP A 298 -0.31 -14.81 4.52
CA ASP A 298 0.60 -13.79 4.05
C ASP A 298 -0.17 -12.63 3.40
N GLY A 299 0.04 -11.41 3.93
CA GLY A 299 -0.70 -10.22 3.51
C GLY A 299 -2.11 -10.12 4.11
N GLY A 300 -2.60 -11.12 4.84
CA GLY A 300 -3.96 -11.12 5.39
C GLY A 300 -4.51 -12.53 5.48
N VAL A 301 -5.67 -12.70 6.13
CA VAL A 301 -6.32 -14.01 6.25
C VAL A 301 -7.26 -14.22 5.06
N ILE A 302 -6.91 -15.14 4.18
CA ILE A 302 -7.70 -15.51 3.00
C ILE A 302 -8.10 -16.97 3.11
N ASN A 303 -9.40 -17.26 3.01
CA ASN A 303 -9.85 -18.65 3.03
C ASN A 303 -9.41 -19.36 1.75
N LEU A 304 -8.66 -20.45 1.92
CA LEU A 304 -8.24 -21.32 0.83
C LEU A 304 -7.93 -22.69 1.43
N SER A 305 -8.96 -23.52 1.55
CA SER A 305 -8.95 -24.78 2.31
C SER A 305 -8.58 -26.01 1.50
N VAL A 306 -8.38 -25.87 0.19
CA VAL A 306 -8.07 -26.97 -0.71
C VAL A 306 -6.72 -26.72 -1.39
N PRO A 307 -5.75 -27.64 -1.27
CA PRO A 307 -4.47 -27.52 -1.97
C PRO A 307 -4.63 -27.45 -3.49
N VAL A 308 -4.16 -26.35 -4.08
CA VAL A 308 -4.08 -26.14 -5.53
C VAL A 308 -2.63 -26.35 -5.96
N VAL A 309 -2.29 -27.59 -6.29
CA VAL A 309 -0.90 -28.05 -6.45
C VAL A 309 -0.70 -28.84 -7.73
N LEU A 310 0.53 -28.87 -8.25
CA LEU A 310 0.92 -29.65 -9.43
C LEU A 310 1.86 -30.80 -9.02
N PRO A 311 1.38 -32.06 -9.00
CA PRO A 311 2.21 -33.21 -8.67
C PRO A 311 3.08 -33.66 -9.84
N VAL A 312 4.34 -34.02 -9.57
CA VAL A 312 5.30 -34.51 -10.57
C VAL A 312 6.10 -35.72 -10.09
N SER A 313 6.55 -36.51 -11.05
CA SER A 313 7.37 -37.70 -10.79
C SER A 313 8.76 -37.31 -10.25
N VAL A 314 9.45 -38.26 -9.60
CA VAL A 314 10.84 -38.07 -9.18
C VAL A 314 11.74 -37.76 -10.39
N SER A 315 11.54 -38.44 -11.52
CA SER A 315 12.29 -38.19 -12.75
C SER A 315 12.06 -36.80 -13.33
N ASP A 316 10.83 -36.27 -13.24
CA ASP A 316 10.55 -34.90 -13.68
C ASP A 316 11.19 -33.89 -12.74
N LYS A 317 11.14 -34.12 -11.42
CA LYS A 317 11.84 -33.30 -10.43
C LYS A 317 13.33 -33.24 -10.75
N GLU A 318 14.02 -34.37 -10.89
CA GLU A 318 15.46 -34.40 -11.19
C GLU A 318 15.82 -33.68 -12.50
N ARG A 319 14.95 -33.79 -13.52
CA ARG A 319 15.16 -33.16 -14.83
C ARG A 319 14.92 -31.66 -14.83
N LEU A 320 14.00 -31.18 -13.99
CA LEU A 320 13.51 -29.79 -13.98
C LEU A 320 14.01 -28.98 -12.77
N ASP A 321 14.70 -29.61 -11.83
CA ASP A 321 15.30 -28.90 -10.68
C ASP A 321 16.34 -27.89 -11.16
N GLY A 322 16.31 -26.68 -10.58
CA GLY A 322 17.19 -25.57 -10.93
C GLY A 322 16.85 -24.80 -12.21
N VAL A 323 15.80 -25.18 -12.96
CA VAL A 323 15.32 -24.36 -14.09
C VAL A 323 14.56 -23.14 -13.58
N THR A 324 14.67 -22.01 -14.26
CA THR A 324 13.97 -20.77 -13.87
C THR A 324 12.54 -20.70 -14.41
N ALA A 325 12.23 -21.46 -15.45
CA ALA A 325 10.91 -21.57 -16.04
C ALA A 325 10.71 -22.91 -16.78
N MET A 326 9.47 -23.39 -16.83
CA MET A 326 9.08 -24.58 -17.58
C MET A 326 7.72 -24.41 -18.25
N ALA A 327 7.51 -25.12 -19.35
CA ALA A 327 6.23 -25.17 -20.04
C ALA A 327 5.36 -26.30 -19.50
N LEU A 328 4.08 -26.02 -19.24
CA LEU A 328 3.07 -27.04 -19.00
C LEU A 328 2.48 -27.48 -20.34
N VAL A 329 2.48 -28.79 -20.61
CA VAL A 329 2.02 -29.35 -21.89
C VAL A 329 0.82 -30.25 -21.67
N TYR A 330 -0.28 -29.93 -22.33
CA TYR A 330 -1.52 -30.72 -22.32
C TYR A 330 -1.87 -31.10 -23.76
N GLU A 331 -2.08 -32.40 -24.01
CA GLU A 331 -2.39 -32.94 -25.36
C GLU A 331 -1.43 -32.44 -26.46
N GLY A 332 -0.14 -32.36 -26.13
CA GLY A 332 0.93 -31.91 -27.04
C GLY A 332 1.01 -30.40 -27.25
N ARG A 333 0.16 -29.60 -26.60
CA ARG A 333 0.18 -28.13 -26.68
C ARG A 333 0.78 -27.55 -25.41
N ARG A 334 1.70 -26.60 -25.56
CA ARG A 334 2.20 -25.77 -24.45
C ARG A 334 1.10 -24.79 -24.06
N VAL A 335 0.51 -24.95 -22.88
CA VAL A 335 -0.67 -24.19 -22.43
C VAL A 335 -0.34 -23.07 -21.45
N ALA A 336 0.75 -23.23 -20.69
CA ALA A 336 1.16 -22.28 -19.67
C ALA A 336 2.67 -22.34 -19.43
N ILE A 337 3.19 -21.30 -18.78
CA ILE A 337 4.56 -21.21 -18.28
C ILE A 337 4.50 -21.14 -16.77
N LEU A 338 5.26 -22.01 -16.08
CA LEU A 338 5.49 -21.93 -14.64
C LEU A 338 6.89 -21.36 -14.40
N ARG A 339 6.98 -20.19 -13.76
CA ARG A 339 8.23 -19.49 -13.46
C ARG A 339 8.61 -19.60 -11.99
N ASN A 340 9.91 -19.47 -11.74
CA ASN A 340 10.51 -19.55 -10.41
C ASN A 340 10.01 -20.79 -9.63
N PRO A 341 10.12 -21.99 -10.24
CA PRO A 341 9.56 -23.19 -9.65
C PRO A 341 10.29 -23.55 -8.36
N GLU A 342 9.54 -24.08 -7.41
CA GLU A 342 10.08 -24.74 -6.22
C GLU A 342 9.50 -26.14 -6.10
N PHE A 343 10.34 -27.09 -5.68
CA PHE A 343 9.98 -28.48 -5.52
C PHE A 343 9.97 -28.86 -4.04
N TYR A 344 8.87 -29.47 -3.59
CA TYR A 344 8.72 -29.90 -2.21
C TYR A 344 7.96 -31.24 -2.12
N GLU A 345 8.07 -31.93 -0.98
CA GLU A 345 7.51 -33.27 -0.80
C GLU A 345 5.98 -33.24 -0.79
N HIS A 346 5.34 -34.19 -1.49
CA HIS A 346 3.89 -34.27 -1.54
C HIS A 346 3.26 -34.81 -0.25
N ARG A 347 3.94 -35.75 0.44
CA ARG A 347 3.44 -36.39 1.69
C ARG A 347 1.97 -36.81 1.60
N LYS A 348 1.64 -37.59 0.56
CA LYS A 348 0.27 -37.93 0.15
C LYS A 348 -0.64 -38.43 1.27
N GLU A 349 -0.12 -39.26 2.18
CA GLU A 349 -0.91 -39.78 3.31
C GLU A 349 -1.34 -38.65 4.27
N GLU A 350 -0.41 -37.79 4.65
CA GLU A 350 -0.68 -36.62 5.51
C GLU A 350 -1.65 -35.65 4.82
N ARG A 351 -1.40 -35.34 3.54
CA ARG A 351 -2.29 -34.49 2.73
C ARG A 351 -3.72 -35.01 2.78
N CYS A 352 -3.89 -36.30 2.45
CA CYS A 352 -5.22 -36.91 2.37
C CYS A 352 -5.92 -36.92 3.73
N ALA A 353 -5.20 -37.28 4.79
CA ALA A 353 -5.71 -37.29 6.16
C ALA A 353 -6.23 -35.91 6.60
N ARG A 354 -5.49 -34.83 6.29
CA ARG A 354 -5.88 -33.47 6.66
C ARG A 354 -7.02 -32.94 5.80
N GLN A 355 -6.91 -33.10 4.49
CA GLN A 355 -7.85 -32.51 3.53
C GLN A 355 -9.22 -33.21 3.52
N TRP A 356 -9.26 -34.54 3.67
CA TRP A 356 -10.51 -35.31 3.64
C TRP A 356 -10.93 -35.89 4.99
N GLY A 357 -10.09 -35.80 6.02
CA GLY A 357 -10.33 -36.50 7.29
C GLY A 357 -10.21 -38.03 7.18
N THR A 358 -9.69 -38.55 6.06
CA THR A 358 -9.53 -39.98 5.79
C THR A 358 -8.42 -40.24 4.78
N THR A 359 -7.81 -41.42 4.82
CA THR A 359 -6.81 -41.89 3.84
C THR A 359 -7.33 -43.06 2.99
N CYS A 360 -8.66 -43.25 2.97
CA CYS A 360 -9.31 -44.33 2.24
C CYS A 360 -8.95 -44.32 0.75
N LYS A 361 -8.25 -45.36 0.29
CA LYS A 361 -7.81 -45.51 -1.11
C LYS A 361 -8.96 -45.70 -2.10
N ASP A 362 -10.14 -46.10 -1.61
CA ASP A 362 -11.34 -46.27 -2.44
C ASP A 362 -12.08 -44.94 -2.68
N HIS A 363 -11.74 -43.87 -1.96
CA HIS A 363 -12.25 -42.55 -2.27
C HIS A 363 -11.69 -42.10 -3.63
N PRO A 364 -12.54 -41.70 -4.61
CA PRO A 364 -12.13 -41.53 -6.00
C PRO A 364 -11.02 -40.47 -6.17
N TYR A 365 -11.13 -39.33 -5.47
CA TYR A 365 -10.10 -38.28 -5.55
C TYR A 365 -8.80 -38.65 -4.82
N ILE A 366 -8.88 -39.25 -3.61
CA ILE A 366 -7.71 -39.77 -2.88
C ILE A 366 -6.95 -40.78 -3.74
N LYS A 367 -7.66 -41.67 -4.45
CA LYS A 367 -7.03 -42.62 -5.38
C LYS A 367 -6.15 -41.91 -6.40
N MET A 368 -6.66 -40.84 -7.02
CA MET A 368 -5.88 -40.04 -7.98
C MET A 368 -4.67 -39.37 -7.33
N VAL A 369 -4.81 -38.84 -6.12
CA VAL A 369 -3.68 -38.25 -5.36
C VAL A 369 -2.61 -39.31 -5.07
N MET A 370 -3.03 -40.51 -4.67
CA MET A 370 -2.12 -41.62 -4.37
C MET A 370 -1.34 -42.09 -5.61
N GLU A 371 -1.99 -42.11 -6.77
CA GLU A 371 -1.42 -42.49 -8.07
C GLU A 371 -0.56 -41.38 -8.72
N SER A 372 -0.65 -40.14 -8.22
CA SER A 372 0.11 -38.99 -8.75
C SER A 372 1.61 -39.02 -8.37
N GLY A 373 2.36 -37.98 -8.74
CA GLY A 373 3.77 -37.84 -8.39
C GLY A 373 4.05 -37.64 -6.89
N ASP A 374 5.27 -37.96 -6.44
CA ASP A 374 5.70 -37.84 -5.02
C ASP A 374 6.23 -36.44 -4.66
N TRP A 375 6.43 -35.59 -5.67
CA TRP A 375 6.83 -34.20 -5.52
C TRP A 375 5.72 -33.27 -5.97
N LEU A 376 5.66 -32.08 -5.37
CA LEU A 376 4.82 -30.98 -5.81
C LEU A 376 5.71 -29.87 -6.38
N ILE A 377 5.19 -29.15 -7.38
CA ILE A 377 5.82 -27.93 -7.91
C ILE A 377 4.91 -26.73 -7.61
N GLY A 378 5.47 -25.74 -6.90
CA GLY A 378 4.89 -24.40 -6.75
C GLY A 378 5.59 -23.40 -7.65
N GLY A 379 4.93 -22.30 -8.02
CA GLY A 379 5.55 -21.29 -8.88
C GLY A 379 4.58 -20.24 -9.41
N ASP A 380 5.11 -19.26 -10.14
CA ASP A 380 4.33 -18.19 -10.74
C ASP A 380 3.80 -18.65 -12.10
N LEU A 381 2.48 -18.83 -12.21
CA LEU A 381 1.84 -19.38 -13.40
C LEU A 381 1.43 -18.26 -14.36
N GLN A 382 1.75 -18.44 -15.64
CA GLN A 382 1.25 -17.61 -16.73
C GLN A 382 0.59 -18.50 -17.78
N VAL A 383 -0.73 -18.38 -17.92
CA VAL A 383 -1.51 -19.16 -18.86
C VAL A 383 -1.60 -18.41 -20.18
N LEU A 384 -1.26 -19.08 -21.28
CA LEU A 384 -1.07 -18.42 -22.57
C LEU A 384 -2.41 -17.98 -23.16
N GLU A 385 -3.29 -18.93 -23.43
CA GLU A 385 -4.57 -18.69 -24.09
C GLU A 385 -5.72 -19.08 -23.18
N ARG A 386 -6.88 -18.44 -23.41
CA ARG A 386 -8.12 -18.82 -22.72
C ARG A 386 -8.44 -20.28 -22.95
N ILE A 387 -8.70 -20.99 -21.87
CA ILE A 387 -8.97 -22.42 -21.90
C ILE A 387 -10.40 -22.65 -22.40
N ARG A 388 -10.53 -23.51 -23.42
CA ARG A 388 -11.80 -23.94 -24.01
C ARG A 388 -11.77 -25.46 -24.20
N TRP A 389 -12.87 -26.12 -23.88
CA TRP A 389 -12.95 -27.59 -23.93
C TRP A 389 -13.55 -28.12 -25.23
N SER A 390 -14.16 -27.26 -26.05
CA SER A 390 -14.75 -27.61 -27.35
C SER A 390 -15.75 -28.78 -27.30
N ASP A 391 -16.44 -28.93 -26.16
CA ASP A 391 -17.42 -29.98 -25.88
C ASP A 391 -18.87 -29.52 -26.03
N GLY A 392 -19.07 -28.32 -26.61
CA GLY A 392 -20.38 -27.70 -26.78
C GLY A 392 -20.95 -27.05 -25.52
N LEU A 393 -20.17 -26.93 -24.44
CA LEU A 393 -20.59 -26.32 -23.17
C LEU A 393 -19.77 -25.08 -22.77
N ASP A 394 -18.82 -24.63 -23.58
CA ASP A 394 -17.94 -23.49 -23.27
C ASP A 394 -18.72 -22.19 -23.03
N GLN A 395 -19.89 -22.02 -23.63
CA GLN A 395 -20.78 -20.88 -23.39
C GLN A 395 -21.30 -20.77 -21.94
N TYR A 396 -21.21 -21.86 -21.16
CA TYR A 396 -21.57 -21.88 -19.74
C TYR A 396 -20.37 -21.67 -18.81
N ARG A 397 -19.14 -21.75 -19.33
CA ARG A 397 -17.89 -21.59 -18.56
C ARG A 397 -17.49 -20.12 -18.49
N LEU A 398 -18.29 -19.37 -17.73
CA LEU A 398 -18.05 -17.96 -17.47
C LEU A 398 -16.98 -17.80 -16.39
N THR A 399 -16.02 -16.91 -16.63
CA THR A 399 -15.02 -16.54 -15.61
C THR A 399 -15.66 -15.74 -14.46
N PRO A 400 -15.01 -15.60 -13.30
CA PRO A 400 -15.47 -14.70 -12.23
C PRO A 400 -15.72 -13.27 -12.73
N THR A 401 -14.87 -12.77 -13.61
CA THR A 401 -14.99 -11.44 -14.23
C THR A 401 -16.24 -11.34 -15.10
N GLU A 402 -16.48 -12.34 -15.96
CA GLU A 402 -17.67 -12.40 -16.81
C GLU A 402 -18.95 -12.56 -16.00
N LEU A 403 -18.93 -13.33 -14.91
CA LEU A 403 -20.05 -13.47 -13.99
C LEU A 403 -20.37 -12.13 -13.32
N LYS A 404 -19.37 -11.42 -12.78
CA LYS A 404 -19.57 -10.07 -12.20
C LYS A 404 -20.16 -9.09 -13.20
N GLN A 405 -19.64 -9.11 -14.44
CA GLN A 405 -20.16 -8.27 -15.52
C GLN A 405 -21.61 -8.62 -15.86
N LYS A 406 -21.94 -9.91 -15.94
CA LYS A 406 -23.31 -10.39 -16.20
C LYS A 406 -24.28 -10.00 -15.08
N PHE A 407 -23.88 -10.08 -13.82
CA PHE A 407 -24.71 -9.63 -12.70
C PHE A 407 -24.96 -8.13 -12.73
N LYS A 408 -23.95 -7.34 -13.12
CA LYS A 408 -24.08 -5.90 -13.33
C LYS A 408 -25.04 -5.58 -14.47
N GLU A 409 -24.96 -6.28 -15.59
CA GLU A 409 -25.89 -6.15 -16.73
C GLU A 409 -27.33 -6.51 -16.35
N MET A 410 -27.50 -7.49 -15.46
CA MET A 410 -28.80 -7.85 -14.89
C MET A 410 -29.33 -6.85 -13.85
N ASN A 411 -28.55 -5.82 -13.48
CA ASN A 411 -28.85 -4.90 -12.37
C ASN A 411 -29.20 -5.66 -11.08
N ALA A 412 -28.52 -6.77 -10.81
CA ALA A 412 -28.78 -7.59 -9.63
C ALA A 412 -28.34 -6.84 -8.36
N GLY A 413 -29.26 -6.66 -7.41
CA GLY A 413 -28.95 -6.13 -6.08
C GLY A 413 -28.38 -7.18 -5.12
N GLU A 414 -28.66 -8.46 -5.37
CA GLU A 414 -28.21 -9.60 -4.58
C GLU A 414 -28.01 -10.82 -5.50
N VAL A 415 -27.03 -11.68 -5.19
CA VAL A 415 -26.73 -12.90 -5.94
C VAL A 415 -26.69 -14.10 -4.99
N GLY A 416 -27.68 -14.99 -5.10
CA GLY A 416 -27.68 -16.28 -4.41
C GLY A 416 -26.95 -17.35 -5.21
N VAL A 417 -26.02 -18.08 -4.57
CA VAL A 417 -25.26 -19.17 -5.21
C VAL A 417 -25.75 -20.52 -4.69
N CYS A 418 -26.10 -21.41 -5.61
CA CYS A 418 -26.53 -22.77 -5.28
C CYS A 418 -25.45 -23.77 -5.72
N TRP A 419 -24.83 -24.42 -4.74
CA TRP A 419 -23.92 -25.53 -4.98
C TRP A 419 -24.73 -26.82 -5.09
N ARG A 420 -24.86 -27.34 -6.32
CA ARG A 420 -25.38 -28.69 -6.54
C ARG A 420 -24.20 -29.65 -6.58
N CYS A 421 -23.97 -30.41 -5.51
CA CYS A 421 -23.18 -31.63 -5.60
C CYS A 421 -23.92 -32.60 -6.52
N LEU A 422 -23.36 -32.85 -7.71
CA LEU A 422 -23.82 -33.89 -8.63
C LEU A 422 -23.18 -35.22 -8.29
#